data_AF-A0A4R6TWC7-F1
#
_entry.id   AF-A0A4R6TWC7-F1
#
_cell.length_a   1.000
_cell.length_b   1.000
_cell.length_c   1.000
_cell.angle_alpha   90.00
_cell.angle_beta   90.00
_cell.angle_gamma   90.00
#
_symmetry.space_group_name_H-M   'P 1'
#
loop_
_entity.id
_entity.type
_entity.pdbx_description
1 polymer ?
#
loop_
_entity_poly.entity_id
_entity_poly.type
_entity_poly.pdbx_seq_one_letter_code
_entity_poly.pdbx_strand_id
1 'polypeptide(L)'
;MRQGQREQDEAAGGRQYRELRLEDGTVVVVSVAARRYARTPDQSYGYLQFKTNGKTVTKYIGRVTAESRAESLRMGWELLRSRKLAESFGWSWISKRGK
;
A
#
# COMPACT_ATOMS: atom_id res chain seq x y z
N MET A 1 13.69 -13.78 -5.91
CA MET A 1 13.40 -12.33 -5.72
C MET A 1 12.39 -11.90 -6.78
N ARG A 2 11.13 -11.62 -6.41
CA ARG A 2 10.62 -10.31 -5.96
C ARG A 2 10.46 -9.26 -7.10
N GLN A 3 9.94 -9.64 -8.28
CA GLN A 3 9.42 -8.66 -9.27
C GLN A 3 8.48 -7.63 -8.61
N GLY A 4 7.66 -8.09 -7.68
CA GLY A 4 6.78 -7.21 -6.91
C GLY A 4 7.45 -6.28 -5.89
N GLN A 5 8.74 -6.43 -5.54
CA GLN A 5 9.34 -5.43 -4.61
C GLN A 5 9.75 -4.17 -5.32
N ARG A 6 10.46 -4.28 -6.44
CA ARG A 6 10.92 -3.12 -7.20
C ARG A 6 9.73 -2.32 -7.73
N GLU A 7 8.72 -3.01 -8.26
CA GLU A 7 7.44 -2.40 -8.68
C GLU A 7 6.75 -1.64 -7.53
N GLN A 8 6.80 -2.16 -6.30
CA GLN A 8 6.25 -1.46 -5.14
C GLN A 8 7.09 -0.30 -4.67
N ASP A 9 8.41 -0.42 -4.73
CA ASP A 9 9.32 0.67 -4.40
C ASP A 9 9.11 1.81 -5.40
N GLU A 10 9.07 1.52 -6.70
CA GLU A 10 8.78 2.49 -7.76
C GLU A 10 7.38 3.12 -7.57
N ALA A 11 6.35 2.31 -7.31
CA ALA A 11 4.99 2.82 -7.12
C ALA A 11 4.81 3.64 -5.84
N ALA A 12 5.57 3.35 -4.78
CA ALA A 12 5.56 4.11 -3.53
C ALA A 12 6.44 5.37 -3.57
N GLY A 13 7.24 5.58 -4.63
CA GLY A 13 8.25 6.63 -4.71
C GLY A 13 9.57 6.31 -3.99
N GLY A 14 9.76 5.05 -3.56
CA GLY A 14 10.97 4.53 -2.94
C GLY A 14 10.70 3.65 -1.72
N ARG A 15 11.65 2.77 -1.38
CA ARG A 15 11.53 1.81 -0.28
C ARG A 15 11.22 2.49 1.08
N GLN A 16 11.84 3.63 1.35
CA GLN A 16 11.64 4.42 2.58
C GLN A 16 10.21 4.92 2.77
N TYR A 17 9.42 5.02 1.70
CA TYR A 17 8.03 5.45 1.76
C TYR A 17 7.07 4.29 2.04
N ARG A 18 7.59 3.08 2.26
CA ARG A 18 6.80 1.88 2.53
C ARG A 18 6.79 1.50 4.01
N GLU A 19 7.36 2.31 4.88
CA GLU A 19 7.47 1.99 6.31
C GLU A 19 6.40 2.70 7.14
N LEU A 20 5.65 1.92 7.92
CA LEU A 20 4.64 2.38 8.86
C LEU A 20 5.02 1.96 10.29
N ARG A 21 4.80 2.87 11.24
CA ARG A 21 4.68 2.58 12.66
C ARG A 21 3.21 2.35 12.98
N LEU A 22 2.90 1.19 13.53
CA LEU A 22 1.58 0.85 14.02
C LEU A 22 1.34 1.48 15.40
N GLU A 23 0.10 1.40 15.88
CA GLU A 23 -0.32 1.98 17.17
C GLU A 23 0.46 1.38 18.36
N ASP A 24 0.82 0.10 18.28
CA ASP A 24 1.64 -0.61 19.28
C ASP A 24 3.15 -0.29 19.19
N GLY A 25 3.54 0.65 18.31
CA GLY A 25 4.92 1.03 18.08
C GLY A 25 5.68 0.13 17.09
N THR A 26 5.11 -0.99 16.66
CA THR A 26 5.73 -1.92 15.70
C THR A 26 5.97 -1.23 14.36
N VAL A 27 7.17 -1.37 13.81
CA VAL A 27 7.49 -0.87 12.46
C VAL A 27 7.36 -2.01 11.45
N VAL A 28 6.61 -1.75 10.37
CA VAL A 28 6.34 -2.72 9.30
C VAL A 28 6.61 -2.11 7.93
N VAL A 29 7.03 -2.98 7.00
CA VAL A 29 7.09 -2.64 5.57
C VAL A 29 5.77 -3.05 4.92
N VAL A 30 5.11 -2.10 4.28
CA VAL A 30 3.79 -2.28 3.67
C VAL A 30 3.87 -2.30 2.15
N SER A 31 2.84 -2.89 1.54
CA SER A 31 2.70 -3.01 0.09
C SER A 31 1.25 -2.76 -0.31
N VAL A 32 1.02 -2.33 -1.55
CA VAL A 32 -0.32 -2.24 -2.12
C VAL A 32 -0.62 -3.48 -2.96
N ALA A 33 -1.73 -4.17 -2.73
CA ALA A 33 -2.20 -5.23 -3.61
C ALA A 33 -3.35 -4.68 -4.48
N ALA A 34 -3.20 -4.79 -5.81
CA ALA A 34 -4.30 -4.60 -6.75
C ALA A 34 -4.92 -5.96 -7.07
N ARG A 35 -6.20 -6.15 -6.74
CA ARG A 35 -6.94 -7.41 -6.95
C ARG A 35 -8.10 -7.18 -7.91
N ARG A 36 -8.29 -8.10 -8.86
CA ARG A 36 -9.48 -8.19 -9.72
C ARG A 36 -10.37 -9.32 -9.24
N TYR A 37 -11.67 -9.17 -9.39
CA TYR A 37 -12.65 -10.18 -8.99
C TYR A 37 -13.45 -10.64 -10.22
N ALA A 38 -13.82 -11.92 -10.26
CA ALA A 38 -14.55 -12.49 -11.39
C ALA A 38 -15.89 -11.77 -11.67
N ARG A 39 -16.53 -11.22 -10.63
CA ARG A 39 -17.79 -10.46 -10.74
C ARG A 39 -17.60 -9.08 -11.37
N THR A 40 -16.40 -8.50 -11.29
CA THR A 40 -16.06 -7.17 -11.82
C THR A 40 -14.68 -7.23 -12.50
N PRO A 41 -14.57 -7.93 -13.64
CA PRO A 41 -13.29 -8.22 -14.28
C PRO A 41 -12.57 -6.96 -14.78
N ASP A 42 -13.32 -5.93 -15.14
CA ASP A 42 -12.81 -4.62 -15.57
C ASP A 42 -12.40 -3.72 -14.41
N GLN A 43 -12.51 -4.17 -13.16
CA GLN A 43 -12.21 -3.37 -11.99
C GLN A 43 -11.08 -3.97 -11.17
N SER A 44 -10.18 -3.09 -10.72
CA SER A 44 -9.13 -3.44 -9.78
C SER A 44 -9.36 -2.72 -8.46
N TYR A 45 -9.18 -3.43 -7.35
CA TYR A 45 -9.38 -2.94 -6.00
C TYR A 45 -8.05 -2.97 -5.25
N GLY A 46 -7.71 -1.84 -4.66
CA GLY A 46 -6.46 -1.61 -3.95
C GLY A 46 -6.61 -1.97 -2.48
N TYR A 47 -5.60 -2.66 -1.97
CA TYR A 47 -5.51 -3.03 -0.56
C TYR A 47 -4.12 -2.73 -0.02
N LEU A 48 -4.04 -2.10 1.14
CA LEU A 48 -2.81 -2.03 1.92
C LEU A 48 -2.59 -3.39 2.58
N GLN A 49 -1.40 -3.96 2.46
CA GLN A 49 -1.08 -5.27 3.00
C GLN A 49 0.31 -5.30 3.63
N PHE A 50 0.39 -5.90 4.82
CA PHE A 50 1.65 -6.17 5.52
C PHE A 50 1.49 -7.36 6.48
N LYS A 51 2.62 -7.89 6.96
CA LYS A 51 2.63 -8.91 8.01
C LYS A 51 3.02 -8.28 9.33
N THR A 52 2.28 -8.60 10.39
CA THR A 52 2.63 -8.26 11.78
C THR A 52 2.13 -9.36 12.71
N ASN A 53 2.86 -9.67 13.78
CA ASN A 53 2.47 -10.66 14.79
C ASN A 53 2.00 -12.00 14.20
N GLY A 54 2.73 -12.51 13.19
CA GLY A 54 2.40 -13.77 12.49
C GLY A 54 1.17 -13.72 11.59
N LYS A 55 0.46 -12.59 11.52
CA LYS A 55 -0.79 -12.41 10.75
C LYS A 55 -0.57 -11.47 9.57
N THR A 56 -1.35 -11.66 8.51
CA THR A 56 -1.39 -10.73 7.38
C THR A 56 -2.52 -9.75 7.60
N VAL A 57 -2.19 -8.46 7.76
CA VAL A 57 -3.17 -7.38 7.82
C VAL A 57 -3.44 -6.92 6.39
N THR A 58 -4.71 -6.79 6.03
CA THR A 58 -5.15 -6.25 4.74
C THR A 58 -6.22 -5.18 5.00
N LYS A 59 -6.06 -3.97 4.45
CA LYS A 59 -7.02 -2.87 4.56
C LYS A 59 -7.40 -2.35 3.18
N TYR A 60 -8.68 -2.14 2.94
CA TYR A 60 -9.16 -1.63 1.67
C TYR A 60 -8.76 -0.16 1.49
N ILE A 61 -8.24 0.18 0.31
CA ILE A 61 -7.85 1.54 -0.06
C ILE A 61 -8.95 2.20 -0.90
N GLY A 62 -9.46 1.47 -1.87
CA GLY A 62 -10.35 2.00 -2.89
C GLY A 62 -10.22 1.26 -4.22
N ARG A 63 -10.98 1.71 -5.21
CA ARG A 63 -10.83 1.27 -6.60
C ARG A 63 -9.55 1.88 -7.19
N VAL A 64 -8.73 1.04 -7.82
CA VAL A 64 -7.43 1.37 -8.43
C VAL A 64 -7.34 0.89 -9.88
N THR A 65 -8.47 0.88 -10.58
CA THR A 65 -8.56 0.44 -11.97
C THR A 65 -7.71 1.34 -12.86
N ALA A 66 -6.76 0.74 -13.57
CA ALA A 66 -5.90 1.38 -14.55
C ALA A 66 -5.53 0.38 -15.65
N GLU A 67 -5.01 0.88 -16.77
CA GLU A 67 -4.63 0.07 -17.93
C GLU A 67 -3.46 -0.88 -17.61
N SER A 68 -2.58 -0.46 -16.69
CA SER A 68 -1.41 -1.23 -16.27
C SER A 68 -1.42 -1.50 -14.78
N ARG A 69 -0.87 -2.66 -14.39
CA ARG A 69 -0.68 -3.03 -12.97
C ARG A 69 0.13 -1.98 -12.20
N ALA A 70 1.19 -1.45 -12.80
CA ALA A 70 2.04 -0.42 -12.20
C ALA A 70 1.24 0.85 -11.87
N GLU A 71 0.38 1.29 -12.78
CA GLU A 71 -0.50 2.45 -12.59
C GLU A 71 -1.53 2.19 -11.48
N SER A 72 -2.12 0.99 -11.42
CA SER A 72 -2.99 0.58 -10.32
C SER A 72 -2.29 0.65 -8.97
N LEU A 73 -1.02 0.26 -8.90
CA LEU A 73 -0.25 0.32 -7.66
C LEU A 73 0.08 1.75 -7.26
N ARG A 74 0.52 2.59 -8.21
CA ARG A 74 0.75 4.03 -8.00
C ARG A 74 -0.49 4.71 -7.47
N MET A 75 -1.63 4.53 -8.15
CA MET A 75 -2.92 5.05 -7.73
C MET A 75 -3.30 4.58 -6.32
N GLY A 76 -3.03 3.31 -5.98
CA GLY A 76 -3.26 2.80 -4.63
C GLY A 76 -2.40 3.49 -3.57
N TRP A 77 -1.13 3.75 -3.85
CA TRP A 77 -0.24 4.51 -2.95
C TRP A 77 -0.68 5.97 -2.81
N GLU A 78 -1.05 6.62 -3.92
CA GLU A 78 -1.57 7.99 -3.92
C GLU A 78 -2.86 8.11 -3.12
N LEU A 79 -3.82 7.20 -3.32
CA LEU A 79 -5.06 7.17 -2.56
C LEU A 79 -4.80 6.93 -1.07
N LEU A 80 -3.89 6.02 -0.74
CA LEU A 80 -3.52 5.73 0.65
C LEU A 80 -3.00 6.98 1.37
N ARG A 81 -2.16 7.77 0.69
CA ARG A 81 -1.59 9.03 1.18
C ARG A 81 -2.60 10.16 1.22
N SER A 82 -3.26 10.42 0.10
CA SER A 82 -4.22 11.52 -0.06
C SER A 82 -5.37 11.43 0.94
N ARG A 83 -5.85 10.21 1.21
CA ARG A 83 -6.93 9.95 2.16
C ARG A 83 -6.46 9.74 3.61
N LYS A 84 -5.15 9.83 3.88
CA LYS A 84 -4.56 9.60 5.21
C LYS A 84 -5.05 8.29 5.85
N LEU A 85 -5.16 7.23 5.04
CA LEU A 85 -5.78 5.99 5.50
C LEU A 85 -4.97 5.31 6.60
N ALA A 86 -3.65 5.32 6.51
CA ALA A 86 -2.82 4.77 7.58
C ALA A 86 -3.04 5.51 8.90
N GLU A 87 -3.07 6.85 8.85
CA GLU A 87 -3.35 7.70 10.01
C GLU A 87 -4.75 7.47 10.58
N SER A 88 -5.74 7.20 9.74
CA SER A 88 -7.10 6.84 10.20
C SER A 88 -7.16 5.54 11.01
N PHE A 89 -6.14 4.68 10.89
CA PHE A 89 -5.98 3.46 11.68
C PHE A 89 -5.02 3.64 12.88
N GLY A 90 -4.63 4.88 13.20
CA GLY A 90 -3.66 5.17 14.26
C GLY A 90 -2.20 4.89 13.85
N TRP A 91 -1.93 4.68 12.57
CA TRP A 91 -0.58 4.37 12.07
C TRP A 91 0.12 5.62 11.54
N SER A 92 1.44 5.64 11.58
CA SER A 92 2.24 6.79 11.16
C SER A 92 3.35 6.39 10.19
N TRP A 93 3.57 7.16 9.14
CA TRP A 93 4.67 6.95 8.21
C TRP A 93 6.02 7.24 8.89
N ILE A 94 6.99 6.33 8.72
CA ILE A 94 8.33 6.45 9.31
C ILE A 94 9.25 7.36 8.49
N SER A 95 8.99 7.48 7.19
CA SER A 95 9.76 8.34 6.29
C SER A 95 9.98 9.71 6.91
N LYS A 96 11.24 10.02 7.22
CA LYS A 96 11.65 11.39 7.53
C LYS A 96 11.33 12.21 6.28
N ARG A 97 10.50 13.24 6.43
CA ARG A 97 10.60 14.42 5.58
C ARG A 97 12.05 14.90 5.70
N GLY A 98 12.89 14.53 4.74
CA GLY A 98 14.17 15.20 4.53
C GLY A 98 13.85 16.68 4.36
N LYS A 99 14.42 17.48 5.26
CA LYS A 99 14.39 18.93 5.16
C LYS A 99 15.26 19.38 3.99
#